data_AF-A0A0B7MKN9-F1
#
_entry.id   AF-A0A0B7MKN9-F1
#
_cell.length_a   1.000
_cell.length_b   1.000
_cell.length_c   1.000
_cell.angle_alpha   90.00
_cell.angle_beta   90.00
_cell.angle_gamma   90.00
#
_symmetry.space_group_name_H-M   'P 1'
#
loop_
_entity.id
_entity.type
_entity.pdbx_description
1 polymer ?
#
loop_
_entity_poly.entity_id
_entity_poly.type
_entity_poly.pdbx_seq_one_letter_code
_entity_poly.pdbx_strand_id
1 'polypeptide(L)'
;MSHWCPSIFNDIIGPVMIGPSSSHTCGPARIGFLARQLLHHNLKKATVEFARDGAYINMYRGQRSNYGFTSGLLGYRPESYSLHNAFTEAKKRNVEILISRMAILKATVPNLARFDTGK
;
A
#
# COMPACT_ATOMS: atom_id res chain seq x y z
N MET A 1 28.09 12.16 6.33
CA MET A 1 27.41 11.51 5.19
C MET A 1 28.04 10.15 4.99
N SER A 2 27.35 9.07 5.35
CA SER A 2 27.80 7.72 5.01
C SER A 2 27.71 7.56 3.48
N HIS A 3 28.79 7.13 2.85
CA HIS A 3 28.78 6.77 1.44
C HIS A 3 27.89 5.53 1.26
N TRP A 4 26.65 5.74 0.85
CA TRP A 4 25.81 4.66 0.34
C TRP A 4 26.32 4.29 -1.05
N CYS A 5 27.13 3.23 -1.13
CA CYS A 5 27.50 2.63 -2.41
C CYS A 5 26.30 1.81 -2.90
N PRO A 6 25.65 2.18 -4.02
CA PRO A 6 24.57 1.39 -4.57
C PRO A 6 25.08 -0.01 -4.93
N SER A 7 24.27 -1.03 -4.68
CA SER A 7 24.55 -2.42 -5.03
C SER A 7 23.55 -2.92 -6.06
N ILE A 8 24.03 -3.77 -6.97
CA ILE A 8 23.17 -4.46 -7.94
C ILE A 8 22.04 -5.23 -7.25
N PHE A 9 22.29 -5.84 -6.09
CA PHE A 9 21.31 -6.68 -5.40
C PHE A 9 20.31 -5.91 -4.55
N ASN A 10 20.68 -4.72 -4.06
CA ASN A 10 19.84 -3.97 -3.12
C ASN A 10 19.12 -2.78 -3.77
N ASP A 11 19.72 -2.18 -4.80
CA ASP A 11 19.26 -0.90 -5.35
C ASP A 11 18.84 -0.99 -6.82
N ILE A 12 19.31 -2.00 -7.58
CA ILE A 12 19.02 -2.17 -9.01
C ILE A 12 18.02 -3.31 -9.24
N ILE A 13 18.30 -4.51 -8.71
CA ILE A 13 17.41 -5.66 -8.81
C ILE A 13 16.40 -5.57 -7.68
N GLY A 14 15.22 -5.01 -8.00
CA GLY A 14 14.10 -4.98 -7.07
C GLY A 14 13.62 -6.39 -6.71
N PRO A 15 12.97 -6.56 -5.54
CA PRO A 15 12.39 -7.84 -5.15
C PRO A 15 11.36 -8.31 -6.19
N VAL A 16 11.17 -9.63 -6.29
CA VAL A 16 10.07 -10.21 -7.07
C VAL A 16 8.77 -9.57 -6.58
N MET A 17 7.99 -9.03 -7.51
CA MET A 17 6.82 -8.23 -7.17
C MET A 17 5.75 -8.35 -8.25
N ILE A 18 4.50 -8.11 -7.86
CA ILE A 18 3.35 -8.06 -8.78
C ILE A 18 3.11 -6.61 -9.22
N GLY A 19 3.21 -6.36 -10.53
CA GLY A 19 3.00 -5.05 -11.14
C GLY A 19 1.56 -4.51 -11.05
N PRO A 20 1.30 -3.32 -11.61
CA PRO A 20 2.06 -2.68 -12.69
C PRO A 20 3.23 -1.78 -12.25
N SER A 21 3.34 -1.40 -10.98
CA SER A 21 4.31 -0.39 -10.54
C SER A 21 5.02 -0.72 -9.24
N SER A 22 6.34 -0.52 -9.19
CA SER A 22 7.13 -0.64 -7.96
C SER A 22 6.70 0.39 -6.90
N SER A 23 6.56 1.67 -7.27
CA SER A 23 6.22 2.75 -6.34
C SER A 23 4.73 2.84 -6.04
N HIS A 24 3.88 2.51 -7.01
CA HIS A 24 2.43 2.65 -6.89
C HIS A 24 1.69 1.37 -6.61
N THR A 25 2.31 0.20 -6.68
CA THR A 25 1.66 -1.07 -6.33
C THR A 25 2.42 -1.77 -5.20
N CYS A 26 3.72 -1.96 -5.41
CA CYS A 26 4.54 -2.80 -4.54
C CYS A 26 4.96 -2.08 -3.25
N GLY A 27 5.30 -0.79 -3.34
CA GLY A 27 5.49 0.09 -2.20
C GLY A 27 4.26 0.10 -1.29
N PRO A 28 3.07 0.43 -1.81
CA PRO A 28 1.81 0.33 -1.07
C PRO A 28 1.54 -1.04 -0.44
N ALA A 29 1.80 -2.14 -1.15
CA ALA A 29 1.66 -3.49 -0.60
C ALA A 29 2.60 -3.73 0.57
N ARG A 30 3.88 -3.33 0.45
CA ARG A 30 4.86 -3.47 1.53
C ARG A 30 4.51 -2.61 2.74
N ILE A 31 4.09 -1.36 2.52
CA ILE A 31 3.65 -0.45 3.58
C ILE A 31 2.42 -1.01 4.30
N GLY A 32 1.41 -1.48 3.56
CA GLY A 32 0.22 -2.11 4.12
C GLY A 32 0.55 -3.38 4.91
N PHE A 33 1.48 -4.21 4.41
CA PHE A 33 1.94 -5.42 5.09
C PHE A 33 2.59 -5.09 6.43
N LEU A 34 3.48 -4.09 6.46
CA LEU A 34 4.09 -3.61 7.69
C LEU A 34 3.04 -3.05 8.66
N ALA A 35 2.12 -2.22 8.17
CA ALA A 35 1.02 -1.70 8.99
C ALA A 35 0.17 -2.83 9.59
N ARG A 36 -0.10 -3.90 8.85
CA ARG A 36 -0.81 -5.07 9.36
C ARG A 36 -0.08 -5.76 10.51
N GLN A 37 1.26 -5.82 10.48
CA GLN A 37 2.06 -6.41 11.58
C GLN A 37 1.99 -5.57 12.86
N LEU A 38 1.73 -4.27 12.76
CA LEU A 38 1.56 -3.37 13.91
C LEU A 38 0.19 -3.52 14.59
N LEU A 39 -0.77 -4.19 13.95
CA LEU A 39 -2.11 -4.41 14.50
C LEU A 39 -2.14 -5.70 15.33
N HIS A 40 -2.45 -5.57 16.62
CA HIS A 40 -2.57 -6.71 17.54
C HIS A 40 -3.93 -7.44 17.47
N HIS A 41 -4.85 -6.99 16.63
CA HIS A 41 -6.18 -7.58 16.46
C HIS A 41 -6.44 -8.00 15.02
N ASN A 42 -7.55 -8.71 14.80
CA ASN A 42 -8.01 -8.99 13.44
C ASN A 42 -8.56 -7.72 12.81
N LEU A 43 -8.07 -7.40 11.60
CA LEU A 43 -8.56 -6.25 10.84
C LEU A 43 -10.01 -6.50 10.43
N LYS A 44 -10.91 -5.58 10.77
CA LYS A 44 -12.32 -5.62 10.34
C LYS A 44 -12.65 -4.52 9.35
N LYS A 45 -12.02 -3.36 9.51
CA LYS A 45 -12.18 -2.21 8.64
C LYS A 45 -10.85 -1.48 8.48
N ALA A 46 -10.60 -0.93 7.30
CA ALA A 46 -9.54 0.04 7.11
C ALA A 46 -9.97 1.14 6.14
N THR A 47 -9.65 2.38 6.48
CA THR A 47 -9.72 3.52 5.58
C THR A 47 -8.30 3.87 5.15
N VAL A 48 -8.06 3.85 3.84
CA VAL A 48 -6.81 4.31 3.22
C VAL A 48 -7.06 5.66 2.60
N GLU A 49 -6.31 6.65 3.06
CA GLU A 49 -6.53 8.04 2.69
C GLU A 49 -5.31 8.61 1.99
N PHE A 50 -5.51 9.17 0.81
CA PHE A 50 -4.42 9.81 0.06
C PHE A 50 -4.42 11.32 0.29
N ALA A 51 -3.21 11.89 0.38
CA ALA A 51 -3.03 13.33 0.42
C ALA A 51 -3.61 13.99 -0.84
N ARG A 52 -4.25 15.16 -0.67
CA ARG A 52 -5.00 15.84 -1.74
C ARG A 52 -4.16 16.09 -3.00
N ASP A 53 -2.91 16.49 -2.80
CA ASP A 53 -1.97 16.88 -3.85
C ASP A 53 -0.85 15.83 -4.03
N GLY A 54 -1.04 14.62 -3.49
CA GLY A 54 -0.08 13.51 -3.59
C GLY A 54 -0.21 12.73 -4.90
N ALA A 55 0.84 12.02 -5.30
CA ALA A 55 0.86 11.23 -6.54
C ALA A 55 -0.19 10.10 -6.56
N TYR A 56 -0.49 9.49 -5.41
CA TYR A 56 -1.47 8.40 -5.34
C TYR A 56 -2.87 8.82 -5.79
N ILE A 57 -3.32 10.03 -5.45
CA ILE A 57 -4.73 10.37 -5.63
C ILE A 57 -5.17 10.40 -7.09
N ASN A 58 -4.25 10.72 -8.01
CA ASN A 58 -4.52 10.82 -9.43
C ASN A 58 -4.47 9.45 -10.11
N MET A 59 -3.69 8.51 -9.56
CA MET A 59 -3.33 7.26 -10.24
C MET A 59 -3.61 5.99 -9.43
N TYR A 60 -4.26 6.08 -8.26
CA TYR A 60 -4.44 4.93 -7.38
C TYR A 60 -5.19 3.77 -8.04
N ARG A 61 -6.09 4.05 -9.00
CA ARG A 61 -6.80 3.02 -9.78
C ARG A 61 -5.94 2.47 -10.91
N GLY A 62 -5.37 3.36 -11.74
CA GLY A 62 -4.58 2.96 -12.91
C GLY A 62 -3.29 2.22 -12.55
N GLN A 63 -2.57 2.73 -11.55
CA GLN A 63 -1.35 2.11 -11.03
C GLN A 63 -1.60 1.20 -9.82
N ARG A 64 -2.87 0.97 -9.47
CA ARG A 64 -3.34 -0.02 -8.50
C ARG A 64 -2.78 0.13 -7.07
N SER A 65 -2.57 1.35 -6.61
CA SER A 65 -2.17 1.64 -5.21
C SER A 65 -3.22 1.22 -4.21
N ASN A 66 -4.50 1.32 -4.58
CA ASN A 66 -5.59 0.79 -3.76
C ASN A 66 -5.50 -0.74 -3.60
N TYR A 67 -5.17 -1.49 -4.66
CA TYR A 67 -4.95 -2.94 -4.57
C TYR A 67 -3.72 -3.26 -3.73
N GLY A 68 -2.62 -2.52 -3.91
CA GLY A 68 -1.40 -2.68 -3.12
C GLY A 68 -1.68 -2.51 -1.63
N PHE A 69 -2.19 -1.34 -1.21
CA PHE A 69 -2.53 -1.08 0.20
C PHE A 69 -3.51 -2.11 0.76
N THR A 70 -4.55 -2.45 0.00
CA THR A 70 -5.53 -3.48 0.41
C THR A 70 -4.87 -4.82 0.64
N SER A 71 -4.08 -5.31 -0.32
CA SER A 71 -3.39 -6.60 -0.23
C SER A 71 -2.43 -6.65 0.97
N GLY A 72 -1.64 -5.59 1.14
CA GLY A 72 -0.75 -5.44 2.28
C GLY A 72 -1.49 -5.48 3.62
N LEU A 73 -2.57 -4.71 3.76
CA LEU A 73 -3.39 -4.69 4.98
C LEU A 73 -4.03 -6.05 5.30
N LEU A 74 -4.27 -6.90 4.29
CA LEU A 74 -4.70 -8.29 4.50
C LEU A 74 -3.55 -9.24 4.92
N GLY A 75 -2.31 -8.74 4.97
CA GLY A 75 -1.12 -9.50 5.35
C GLY A 75 -0.43 -10.21 4.19
N TYR A 76 -0.72 -9.85 2.95
CA TYR A 76 0.01 -10.37 1.79
C TYR A 76 1.26 -9.54 1.50
N ARG A 77 2.32 -10.21 1.09
CA ARG A 77 3.57 -9.57 0.66
C ARG A 77 3.48 -9.13 -0.83
N PRO A 78 4.31 -8.18 -1.30
CA PRO A 78 4.24 -7.65 -2.68
C PRO A 78 4.37 -8.69 -3.81
N GLU A 79 5.00 -9.83 -3.55
CA GLU A 79 5.15 -10.97 -4.46
C GLU A 79 3.87 -11.83 -4.58
N SER A 80 2.87 -11.62 -3.72
CA SER A 80 1.68 -12.46 -3.67
C SER A 80 0.73 -12.20 -4.85
N TYR A 81 0.36 -13.26 -5.56
CA TYR A 81 -0.67 -13.22 -6.60
C TYR A 81 -2.03 -12.68 -6.08
N SER A 82 -2.32 -12.81 -4.78
CA SER A 82 -3.51 -12.26 -4.14
C SER A 82 -3.63 -10.74 -4.30
N LEU A 83 -2.53 -10.04 -4.60
CA LEU A 83 -2.54 -8.60 -4.90
C LEU A 83 -3.47 -8.27 -6.09
N HIS A 84 -3.55 -9.13 -7.11
CA HIS A 84 -4.44 -8.93 -8.25
C HIS A 84 -5.91 -8.90 -7.85
N ASN A 85 -6.28 -9.68 -6.83
CA ASN A 85 -7.64 -9.89 -6.38
C ASN A 85 -7.89 -9.29 -4.99
N ALA A 86 -7.10 -8.29 -4.58
CA ALA A 86 -7.04 -7.80 -3.21
C ALA A 86 -8.42 -7.46 -2.60
N PHE A 87 -9.30 -6.79 -3.35
CA PHE A 87 -10.65 -6.46 -2.88
C PHE A 87 -11.56 -7.69 -2.75
N THR A 88 -11.42 -8.67 -3.65
CA THR A 88 -12.13 -9.95 -3.54
C THR A 88 -11.67 -10.71 -2.30
N GLU A 89 -10.37 -10.74 -2.04
CA GLU A 89 -9.81 -11.37 -0.83
C GLU A 89 -10.25 -10.65 0.45
N ALA A 90 -10.34 -9.32 0.44
CA ALA A 90 -10.88 -8.54 1.56
C ALA A 90 -12.33 -8.95 1.85
N LYS A 91 -13.17 -9.03 0.81
CA LYS A 91 -14.57 -9.44 0.92
C LYS A 91 -14.71 -10.84 1.50
N LYS A 92 -13.92 -11.82 1.01
CA LYS A 92 -13.91 -13.20 1.53
C LYS A 92 -13.59 -13.27 3.02
N ARG A 93 -12.75 -12.35 3.51
CA ARG A 93 -12.34 -12.27 4.92
C ARG A 93 -13.23 -11.38 5.77
N ASN A 94 -14.32 -10.85 5.20
CA ASN A 94 -15.21 -9.88 5.85
C ASN A 94 -14.45 -8.65 6.39
N VAL A 95 -13.49 -8.15 5.59
CA VAL A 95 -12.75 -6.91 5.88
C VAL A 95 -13.28 -5.80 4.97
N GLU A 96 -13.80 -4.74 5.57
CA GLU A 96 -14.22 -3.54 4.85
C GLU A 96 -13.00 -2.67 4.52
N ILE A 97 -12.84 -2.29 3.25
CA ILE A 97 -11.76 -1.40 2.82
C ILE A 97 -12.36 -0.20 2.14
N LEU A 98 -12.09 0.98 2.69
CA LEU A 98 -12.50 2.27 2.14
C LEU A 98 -11.27 3.00 1.60
N ILE A 99 -11.40 3.53 0.39
CA ILE A 99 -10.40 4.41 -0.21
C ILE A 99 -10.99 5.82 -0.23
N SER A 100 -10.35 6.76 0.45
CA SER A 100 -10.82 8.14 0.53
C SER A 100 -9.75 9.14 0.06
N ARG A 101 -10.22 10.30 -0.41
CA ARG A 101 -9.37 11.48 -0.59
C ARG A 101 -9.44 12.28 0.70
N MET A 102 -8.31 12.51 1.35
CA MET A 102 -8.28 13.43 2.48
C MET A 102 -8.17 14.87 2.00
N ALA A 103 -9.15 15.70 2.36
CA ALA A 103 -9.15 17.12 2.05
C ALA A 103 -8.02 17.89 2.77
N ILE A 104 -7.64 17.49 3.99
CA ILE A 104 -6.82 18.32 4.89
C ILE A 104 -5.33 17.90 4.87
N LEU A 105 -5.00 16.69 4.42
CA LEU A 105 -3.61 16.22 4.39
C LEU A 105 -2.87 16.78 3.16
N LYS A 106 -1.99 17.76 3.41
CA LYS A 106 -1.06 18.28 2.40
C LYS A 106 0.12 17.32 2.25
N ALA A 107 0.46 16.97 1.01
CA ALA A 107 1.59 16.10 0.73
C ALA A 107 2.91 16.83 1.08
N THR A 108 3.70 16.24 1.97
CA THR A 108 5.10 16.66 2.23
C THR A 108 6.09 15.92 1.33
N VAL A 109 5.69 14.73 0.85
CA VAL A 109 6.36 13.93 -0.18
C VAL A 109 5.31 13.40 -1.17
N PRO A 110 5.68 13.05 -2.41
CA PRO A 110 4.70 12.65 -3.43
C PRO A 110 3.84 11.44 -3.05
N ASN A 111 4.43 10.43 -2.41
CA ASN A 111 3.77 9.16 -2.08
C ASN A 111 3.37 9.12 -0.59
N LEU A 112 2.28 9.81 -0.24
CA LEU A 112 1.79 9.89 1.14
C LEU A 112 0.38 9.29 1.27
N ALA A 113 0.21 8.38 2.24
CA ALA A 113 -1.06 7.78 2.61
C ALA A 113 -1.20 7.67 4.13
N ARG A 114 -2.44 7.77 4.64
CA ARG A 114 -2.80 7.51 6.04
C ARG A 114 -3.69 6.28 6.13
N PHE A 115 -3.52 5.48 7.18
CA PHE A 115 -4.44 4.39 7.52
C PHE A 115 -5.19 4.73 8.80
N ASP A 116 -6.50 4.47 8.79
CA ASP A 116 -7.33 4.39 9.99
C ASP A 116 -8.00 3.01 10.00
N THR A 117 -7.70 2.19 11.00
CA THR A 117 -8.19 0.81 11.08
C THR A 117 -9.42 0.66 11.98
N GLY A 118 -9.97 1.77 12.49
CA GLY A 118 -10.95 1.75 13.57
C GLY A 118 -10.37 1.10 14.84
N LYS A 119 -10.96 1.40 15.98
CA LYS A 119 -10.90 0.46 17.12
C LYS A 119 -12.09 -0.46 17.02
#